data_AF-A0A285D1W5-F1
#
_entry.id   AF-A0A285D1W5-F1
#
_cell.length_a   1.000
_cell.length_b   1.000
_cell.length_c   1.000
_cell.angle_alpha   90.00
_cell.angle_beta   90.00
_cell.angle_gamma   90.00
#
_symmetry.space_group_name_H-M   'P 1'
#
loop_
_entity.id
_entity.type
_entity.pdbx_description
1 polymer ?
#
loop_
_entity_poly.entity_id
_entity_poly.type
_entity_poly.pdbx_seq_one_letter_code
_entity_poly.pdbx_strand_id
1 'polypeptide(L)'
;MSPLLVLSLALTVSAGGALAFALHRRRQRLVAVPAGTSAPIEDQLAALEQRLAERLHDMDWRHAAALDRISATTDSLQSDLDWLTGERMIEQAIALARKGEEPEAIAAEAGLDLDEAKAVARLRRH
;
A
#
# COMPACT_ATOMS: atom_id res chain seq x y z
N MET A 1 -50.17 36.48 -46.00
CA MET A 1 -49.94 35.03 -45.81
C MET A 1 -48.91 34.85 -44.72
N SER A 2 -49.26 34.10 -43.68
CA SER A 2 -48.69 34.23 -42.35
C SER A 2 -47.28 33.59 -42.24
N PRO A 3 -46.25 34.33 -41.76
CA PRO A 3 -44.87 33.84 -41.65
C PRO A 3 -44.70 32.68 -40.64
N LEU A 4 -45.72 32.41 -39.82
CA LEU A 4 -45.74 31.34 -38.83
C LEU A 4 -45.88 29.93 -39.45
N LEU A 5 -46.41 29.81 -40.67
CA LEU A 5 -46.55 28.51 -41.35
C LEU A 5 -45.25 28.03 -42.02
N VAL A 6 -44.35 28.95 -42.37
CA VAL A 6 -43.06 28.61 -42.99
C VAL A 6 -42.08 28.07 -41.93
N LEU A 7 -42.17 28.58 -40.70
CA LEU A 7 -41.31 28.20 -39.58
C LEU A 7 -41.63 26.80 -39.02
N SER A 8 -42.90 26.36 -39.07
CA SER A 8 -43.30 25.03 -38.63
C SER A 8 -42.92 23.91 -39.63
N LEU A 9 -42.87 24.23 -40.93
CA LEU A 9 -42.46 23.28 -41.96
C LEU A 9 -40.92 23.07 -41.96
N ALA A 10 -40.14 24.12 -41.68
CA ALA A 10 -38.69 24.01 -41.58
C ALA A 10 -38.23 23.20 -40.35
N LEU A 11 -39.00 23.23 -39.24
CA LEU A 11 -38.66 22.52 -38.00
C LEU A 11 -38.91 21.01 -38.08
N THR A 12 -39.85 20.57 -38.92
CA THR A 12 -40.19 19.13 -39.08
C THR A 12 -39.21 18.41 -40.02
N VAL A 13 -38.67 19.12 -41.02
CA VAL A 13 -37.67 18.56 -41.96
C VAL A 13 -36.31 18.35 -41.28
N SER A 14 -35.90 19.23 -40.36
CA SER A 14 -34.63 19.08 -39.63
C SER A 14 -34.64 17.94 -38.62
N ALA A 15 -35.76 17.69 -37.94
CA ALA A 15 -35.91 16.60 -37.00
C ALA A 15 -35.87 15.21 -37.68
N GLY A 16 -36.52 15.07 -38.84
CA GLY A 16 -36.47 13.83 -39.63
C GLY A 16 -35.07 13.52 -40.18
N GLY A 17 -34.35 14.55 -40.65
CA GLY A 17 -32.98 14.41 -41.13
C GLY A 17 -31.99 14.05 -40.01
N ALA A 18 -32.12 14.63 -38.83
CA ALA A 18 -31.28 14.32 -37.67
C ALA A 18 -31.47 12.88 -37.19
N LEU A 19 -32.72 12.38 -37.19
CA LEU A 19 -33.04 11.02 -36.78
C LEU A 19 -32.56 9.98 -37.81
N ALA A 20 -32.74 10.27 -39.10
CA ALA A 20 -32.19 9.44 -40.18
C ALA A 20 -30.65 9.41 -40.16
N PHE A 21 -30.01 10.56 -39.92
CA PHE A 21 -28.55 10.66 -39.79
C PHE A 21 -28.03 9.91 -38.55
N ALA A 22 -28.72 10.03 -37.41
CA ALA A 22 -28.37 9.29 -36.19
C ALA A 22 -28.51 7.77 -36.38
N LEU A 23 -29.57 7.30 -37.04
CA LEU A 23 -29.76 5.88 -37.35
C LEU A 23 -28.74 5.38 -38.38
N HIS A 24 -28.40 6.19 -39.38
CA HIS A 24 -27.38 5.83 -40.37
C HIS A 24 -25.98 5.75 -39.73
N ARG A 25 -25.63 6.70 -38.86
CA ARG A 25 -24.37 6.69 -38.09
C ARG A 25 -24.30 5.52 -37.11
N ARG A 26 -25.43 5.14 -36.50
CA ARG A 26 -25.53 3.97 -35.62
C ARG A 26 -25.37 2.67 -36.40
N ARG A 27 -25.95 2.57 -37.60
CA ARG A 27 -25.74 1.43 -38.52
C ARG A 27 -24.30 1.33 -39.00
N GLN A 28 -23.67 2.44 -39.38
CA GLN A 28 -22.26 2.45 -39.77
C GLN A 28 -21.34 2.02 -38.62
N ARG A 29 -21.64 2.41 -37.37
CA ARG A 29 -20.91 1.95 -36.18
C ARG A 29 -21.13 0.47 -35.85
N LEU A 30 -22.29 -0.10 -36.20
CA LEU A 30 -22.56 -1.53 -35.99
C LEU A 30 -21.99 -2.40 -37.12
N VAL A 31 -21.81 -1.85 -38.33
CA VAL A 31 -21.16 -2.54 -39.46
C VAL A 31 -19.63 -2.41 -39.39
N ALA A 32 -19.10 -1.39 -38.72
CA ALA A 32 -17.70 -1.31 -38.35
C ALA A 32 -17.40 -2.21 -37.14
N VAL A 33 -17.58 -3.52 -37.30
CA VAL A 33 -16.71 -4.46 -36.61
C VAL A 33 -15.34 -4.22 -37.23
N PRO A 34 -14.34 -3.66 -36.53
CA PRO A 34 -13.00 -3.68 -37.07
C PRO A 34 -12.69 -5.15 -37.31
N ALA A 35 -12.58 -5.54 -38.58
CA ALA A 35 -12.00 -6.81 -38.94
C ALA A 35 -10.59 -6.74 -38.37
N GLY A 36 -10.42 -7.31 -37.17
CA GLY A 36 -9.13 -7.39 -36.52
C GLY A 36 -8.28 -8.22 -37.45
N THR A 37 -7.41 -7.55 -38.21
CA THR A 37 -6.25 -8.20 -38.80
C THR A 37 -5.54 -8.80 -37.60
N SER A 38 -5.63 -10.13 -37.46
CA SER A 38 -4.82 -10.84 -36.47
C SER A 38 -3.40 -10.40 -36.74
N ALA A 39 -2.80 -9.64 -35.81
CA ALA A 39 -1.42 -9.23 -35.94
C ALA A 39 -0.58 -10.50 -36.20
N PRO A 40 0.48 -10.42 -37.02
CA PRO A 40 1.35 -11.56 -37.23
C PRO A 40 1.77 -12.13 -35.86
N ILE A 41 1.95 -13.45 -35.80
CA ILE A 41 2.17 -14.17 -34.53
C ILE A 41 3.36 -13.58 -33.77
N GLU A 42 4.34 -13.06 -34.49
CA GLU A 42 5.52 -12.35 -34.01
C GLU A 42 5.15 -11.09 -33.20
N ASP A 43 4.22 -10.27 -33.69
CA ASP A 43 3.76 -9.07 -32.97
C ASP A 43 2.99 -9.44 -31.70
N GLN A 44 2.25 -10.56 -31.72
CA GLN A 44 1.54 -11.07 -30.56
C GLN A 44 2.50 -11.61 -29.50
N LEU A 45 3.56 -12.31 -29.91
CA LEU A 45 4.64 -12.75 -29.03
C LEU A 45 5.35 -11.56 -28.40
N ALA A 46 5.77 -10.58 -29.20
CA ALA A 46 6.43 -9.38 -28.69
C ALA A 46 5.55 -8.62 -27.68
N ALA A 47 4.26 -8.50 -27.96
CA ALA A 47 3.31 -7.88 -27.02
C ALA A 47 3.14 -8.70 -25.73
N LEU A 48 3.21 -10.03 -25.79
CA LEU A 48 3.11 -10.90 -24.63
C LEU A 48 4.39 -10.85 -23.79
N GLU A 49 5.56 -10.89 -24.42
CA GLU A 49 6.86 -10.72 -23.77
C GLU A 49 6.95 -9.37 -23.04
N GLN A 50 6.52 -8.29 -23.69
CA GLN A 50 6.47 -6.97 -23.07
C GLN A 50 5.56 -6.94 -21.84
N ARG A 51 4.36 -7.53 -21.93
CA ARG A 51 3.44 -7.62 -20.78
C ARG A 51 4.00 -8.47 -19.64
N LEU A 52 4.72 -9.55 -19.96
CA LEU A 52 5.37 -10.38 -18.95
C LEU A 52 6.50 -9.61 -18.27
N ALA A 53 7.34 -8.91 -19.03
CA ALA A 53 8.41 -8.08 -18.49
C ALA A 53 7.86 -6.98 -17.57
N GLU A 54 6.80 -6.29 -17.99
CA GLU A 54 6.12 -5.27 -17.18
C GLU A 54 5.54 -5.86 -15.89
N ARG A 55 4.89 -7.03 -15.97
CA ARG A 55 4.33 -7.70 -14.78
C ARG A 55 5.40 -8.17 -13.80
N LEU A 56 6.50 -8.74 -14.31
CA LEU A 56 7.62 -9.16 -13.47
C LEU A 56 8.26 -7.95 -12.79
N HIS A 57 8.46 -6.86 -13.52
CA HIS A 57 9.00 -5.63 -12.96
C HIS A 57 8.09 -5.04 -11.86
N ASP A 58 6.78 -4.97 -12.08
CA ASP A 58 5.81 -4.51 -11.08
C ASP A 58 5.77 -5.46 -9.86
N MET A 59 5.88 -6.77 -10.06
CA MET A 59 5.94 -7.74 -8.97
C MET A 59 7.22 -7.58 -8.14
N ASP A 60 8.38 -7.47 -8.80
CA ASP A 60 9.68 -7.27 -8.14
C ASP A 60 9.69 -5.97 -7.35
N TRP A 61 9.15 -4.88 -7.93
CA TRP A 61 9.03 -3.60 -7.25
C TRP A 61 8.14 -3.68 -6.01
N ARG A 62 6.99 -4.36 -6.10
CA ARG A 62 6.09 -4.58 -4.96
C ARG A 62 6.72 -5.45 -3.88
N HIS A 63 7.46 -6.48 -4.27
CA HIS A 63 8.18 -7.33 -3.33
C HIS A 63 9.28 -6.55 -2.61
N ALA A 64 10.08 -5.75 -3.32
CA ALA A 64 11.08 -4.89 -2.71
C ALA A 64 10.43 -3.92 -1.71
N ALA A 65 9.35 -3.23 -2.10
CA ALA A 65 8.63 -2.32 -1.21
C ALA A 65 8.02 -3.03 0.02
N ALA A 66 7.56 -4.28 -0.14
CA ALA A 66 7.04 -5.08 0.97
C ALA A 66 8.16 -5.49 1.93
N LEU A 67 9.32 -5.91 1.41
CA LEU A 67 10.48 -6.26 2.21
C LEU A 67 11.01 -5.06 3.00
N ASP A 68 11.10 -3.88 2.39
CA ASP A 68 11.50 -2.64 3.07
C ASP A 68 10.55 -2.31 4.23
N ARG A 69 9.24 -2.45 4.01
CA ARG A 69 8.25 -2.22 5.07
C ARG A 69 8.36 -3.24 6.20
N ILE A 70 8.60 -4.51 5.88
CA ILE A 70 8.80 -5.56 6.87
C ILE A 70 10.06 -5.24 7.69
N SER A 71 11.17 -4.90 7.05
CA SER A 71 12.41 -4.53 7.74
C SER A 71 12.18 -3.37 8.72
N ALA A 72 11.57 -2.28 8.26
CA ALA A 72 11.27 -1.14 9.13
C ALA A 72 10.36 -1.51 10.32
N THR A 73 9.41 -2.41 10.10
CA THR A 73 8.52 -2.90 11.18
C THR A 73 9.30 -3.78 12.15
N THR A 74 10.18 -4.65 11.67
CA THR A 74 11.05 -5.49 12.49
C THR A 74 11.99 -4.65 13.34
N ASP A 75 12.60 -3.61 12.77
CA ASP A 75 13.49 -2.68 13.50
C ASP A 75 12.73 -1.96 14.62
N SER A 76 11.49 -1.52 14.34
CA SER A 76 10.61 -0.91 15.35
C SER A 76 10.29 -1.90 16.48
N LEU A 77 9.89 -3.13 16.14
CA LEU A 77 9.55 -4.15 17.13
C LEU A 77 10.76 -4.55 17.98
N GLN A 78 11.95 -4.59 17.38
CA GLN A 78 13.19 -4.83 18.11
C GLN A 78 13.45 -3.70 19.12
N SER A 79 13.32 -2.45 18.69
CA SER A 79 13.45 -1.30 19.59
C SER A 79 12.43 -1.33 20.74
N ASP A 80 11.17 -1.69 20.45
CA ASP A 80 10.12 -1.81 21.46
C ASP A 80 10.44 -2.93 22.46
N LEU A 81 10.97 -4.06 21.97
CA LEU A 81 11.37 -5.19 22.81
C LEU A 81 12.59 -4.87 23.69
N ASP A 82 13.58 -4.17 23.15
CA ASP A 82 14.74 -3.70 23.91
C ASP A 82 14.31 -2.73 25.01
N TRP A 83 13.37 -1.82 24.71
CA TRP A 83 12.79 -0.92 25.70
C TRP A 83 12.03 -1.66 26.81
N LEU A 84 11.13 -2.58 26.45
CA LEU A 84 10.37 -3.38 27.42
C LEU A 84 11.28 -4.24 28.30
N THR A 85 12.33 -4.82 27.71
CA THR A 85 13.32 -5.61 28.45
C THR A 85 14.07 -4.73 29.44
N GLY A 86 14.47 -3.53 29.03
CA GLY A 86 15.08 -2.53 29.90
C GLY A 86 14.16 -2.12 31.05
N GLU A 87 12.88 -1.85 30.77
CA GLU A 87 11.90 -1.49 31.81
C GLU A 87 11.69 -2.62 32.80
N ARG A 88 11.48 -3.86 32.32
CA ARG A 88 11.30 -5.04 33.17
C ARG A 88 12.52 -5.35 34.04
N MET A 89 13.73 -5.14 33.50
CA MET A 89 14.99 -5.30 34.21
C MET A 89 15.10 -4.29 35.36
N ILE A 90 14.79 -3.02 35.11
CA ILE A 90 14.80 -1.96 36.13
C ILE A 90 13.77 -2.25 37.21
N GLU A 91 12.54 -2.62 36.84
CA GLU A 91 11.49 -2.97 37.80
C GLU A 91 11.92 -4.14 38.70
N GLN A 92 12.54 -5.17 38.12
CA GLN A 92 13.06 -6.30 38.87
C GLN A 92 14.15 -5.87 39.86
N ALA A 93 15.13 -5.09 39.40
CA ALA A 93 16.22 -4.62 40.22
C ALA A 93 15.71 -3.77 41.41
N ILE A 94 14.72 -2.89 41.17
CA ILE A 94 14.08 -2.10 42.21
C ILE A 94 13.34 -3.02 43.21
N ALA A 95 12.62 -4.02 42.72
CA ALA A 95 11.91 -4.96 43.58
C ALA A 95 12.88 -5.75 44.50
N LEU A 96 14.03 -6.17 43.98
CA LEU A 96 15.07 -6.85 44.75
C LEU A 96 15.73 -5.91 45.77
N ALA A 97 16.05 -4.67 45.37
CA ALA A 97 16.59 -3.67 46.28
C ALA A 97 15.62 -3.35 47.44
N ARG A 98 14.31 -3.28 47.16
CA ARG A 98 13.27 -3.09 48.19
C ARG A 98 13.16 -4.28 49.15
N LYS A 99 13.41 -5.50 48.68
CA LYS A 99 13.48 -6.70 49.54
C LYS A 99 14.74 -6.72 50.41
N GLY A 100 15.74 -5.91 50.06
CA GLY A 100 16.98 -5.80 50.81
C GLY A 100 18.10 -6.71 50.31
N GLU A 101 17.96 -7.28 49.11
CA GLU A 101 18.99 -8.10 48.47
C GLU A 101 20.32 -7.36 48.33
N GLU A 102 21.42 -8.12 48.36
CA GLU A 102 22.77 -7.57 48.19
C GLU A 102 23.01 -7.17 46.71
N PRO A 103 23.85 -6.16 46.45
CA PRO A 103 24.14 -5.69 45.09
C PRO A 103 24.58 -6.79 44.12
N GLU A 104 25.33 -7.78 44.59
CA GLU A 104 25.78 -8.92 43.76
C GLU A 104 24.61 -9.81 43.32
N ALA A 105 23.62 -10.02 44.20
CA ALA A 105 22.41 -10.79 43.87
C ALA A 105 21.52 -10.02 42.88
N ILE A 106 21.36 -8.70 43.09
CA ILE A 106 20.62 -7.82 42.18
C ILE A 106 21.27 -7.83 40.79
N ALA A 107 22.60 -7.71 40.71
CA ALA A 107 23.33 -7.75 39.43
C ALA A 107 23.10 -9.08 38.70
N ALA A 108 23.21 -10.20 39.40
CA ALA A 108 23.03 -11.53 38.81
C ALA A 108 21.58 -11.80 38.35
N GLU A 109 20.58 -11.42 39.15
CA GLU A 109 19.18 -11.71 38.82
C GLU A 109 18.58 -10.73 37.80
N ALA A 110 18.96 -9.46 37.85
CA ALA A 110 18.46 -8.46 36.91
C ALA A 110 19.31 -8.38 35.63
N GLY A 111 20.53 -8.92 35.62
CA GLY A 111 21.45 -8.82 34.49
C GLY A 111 22.10 -7.44 34.35
N LEU A 112 22.30 -6.75 35.48
CA LEU A 112 22.92 -5.42 35.55
C LEU A 112 24.42 -5.53 35.84
N ASP A 113 25.17 -4.47 35.53
CA ASP A 113 26.52 -4.35 36.03
C ASP A 113 26.53 -4.15 37.56
N LEU A 114 27.63 -4.54 38.22
CA LEU A 114 27.74 -4.44 39.67
C LEU A 114 27.62 -2.99 40.17
N ASP A 115 28.12 -2.01 39.42
CA ASP A 115 28.03 -0.60 39.82
C ASP A 115 26.60 -0.05 39.66
N GLU A 116 25.87 -0.51 38.65
CA GLU A 116 24.44 -0.22 38.45
C GLU A 116 23.61 -0.83 39.59
N ALA A 117 23.87 -2.10 39.92
CA ALA A 117 23.19 -2.79 41.02
C ALA A 117 23.45 -2.10 42.38
N LYS A 118 24.69 -1.62 42.64
CA LYS A 118 25.00 -0.79 43.82
C LYS A 118 24.19 0.50 43.82
N ALA A 119 23.99 1.14 42.67
CA ALA A 119 23.20 2.35 42.57
C ALA A 119 21.72 2.07 42.91
N VAL A 120 21.15 0.99 42.36
CA VAL A 120 19.77 0.56 42.66
C VAL A 120 19.62 0.17 44.13
N ALA A 121 20.59 -0.53 44.72
CA ALA A 121 20.58 -0.90 46.14
C ALA A 121 20.57 0.32 47.09
N ARG A 122 21.07 1.49 46.65
CA ARG A 122 20.96 2.73 47.44
C ARG A 122 19.52 3.23 47.54
N LEU A 123 18.65 2.92 46.57
CA LEU A 123 17.23 3.27 46.61
C LEU A 123 16.52 2.64 47.82
N ARG A 124 17.06 1.57 48.41
CA ARG A 124 16.58 0.97 49.67
C ARG A 124 16.56 1.96 50.85
N ARG A 125 17.45 2.95 50.85
CA ARG A 125 17.61 3.92 51.95
C ARG A 125 16.63 5.11 51.85
N HIS A 126 15.84 5.20 50.79
CA HIS A 126 14.86 6.24 50.54
C HIS A 126 13.44 5.67 50.59
#